data_AF-A0A4V3IVU9-F1
#
_entry.id   AF-A0A4V3IVU9-F1
#
_cell.length_a   1.000
_cell.length_b   1.000
_cell.length_c   1.000
_cell.angle_alpha   90.00
_cell.angle_beta   90.00
_cell.angle_gamma   90.00
#
_symmetry.space_group_name_H-M   'P 1'
#
loop_
_entity.id
_entity.type
_entity.pdbx_description
1 polymer ?
#
loop_
_entity_poly.entity_id
_entity_poly.type
_entity_poly.pdbx_seq_one_letter_code
_entity_poly.pdbx_strand_id
1 'polypeptide(L)'
;MRILLAERSSATKARTASINQIHCLLVSAPEAVRQDYRRFDGDKLAITLAHTRPTQGTTPQLVVRASAKRLAQRHQALTADIAHIDHQLGLLASRQNPALMAASGVGPFVAAHLLATAGHNPDRIATKAQFAALCGVAPIPASSNTAALPSLARW
;
A
#
# COMPACT_ATOMS: atom_id res chain seq x y z
N MET A 1 -16.85 -6.72 3.93
CA MET A 1 -15.44 -6.50 4.37
C MET A 1 -14.43 -7.20 3.50
N ARG A 2 -14.42 -8.55 3.39
CA ARG A 2 -13.41 -9.29 2.60
C ARG A 2 -13.28 -8.82 1.14
N ILE A 3 -14.41 -8.59 0.46
CA ILE A 3 -14.44 -8.12 -0.93
C ILE A 3 -13.73 -6.76 -1.03
N LEU A 4 -14.10 -5.79 -0.18
CA LEU A 4 -13.47 -4.46 -0.12
C LEU A 4 -11.97 -4.53 0.23
N LEU A 5 -11.55 -5.44 1.12
CA LEU A 5 -10.12 -5.63 1.44
C LEU A 5 -9.33 -6.17 0.24
N ALA A 6 -9.91 -7.11 -0.51
CA ALA A 6 -9.30 -7.65 -1.72
C ALA A 6 -9.21 -6.60 -2.83
N GLU A 7 -10.28 -5.83 -3.03
CA GLU A 7 -10.34 -4.71 -3.96
C GLU A 7 -9.28 -3.65 -3.63
N ARG A 8 -9.19 -3.22 -2.36
CA ARG A 8 -8.17 -2.26 -1.90
C ARG A 8 -6.75 -2.77 -2.17
N SER A 9 -6.49 -4.05 -1.92
CA SER A 9 -5.18 -4.66 -2.17
C SER A 9 -4.83 -4.62 -3.66
N SER A 10 -5.80 -4.94 -4.53
CA SER A 10 -5.65 -4.84 -5.98
C SER A 10 -5.37 -3.39 -6.42
N ALA A 11 -6.18 -2.44 -5.95
CA ALA A 11 -6.04 -1.03 -6.26
C ALA A 11 -4.67 -0.48 -5.79
N THR A 12 -4.22 -0.87 -4.59
CA THR A 12 -2.90 -0.49 -4.05
C THR A 12 -1.77 -1.00 -4.94
N LYS A 13 -1.83 -2.27 -5.36
CA LYS A 13 -0.85 -2.84 -6.30
C LYS A 13 -0.83 -2.09 -7.63
N ALA A 14 -2.00 -1.80 -8.19
CA ALA A 14 -2.11 -1.04 -9.44
C ALA A 14 -1.58 0.40 -9.30
N ARG A 15 -1.80 1.05 -8.15
CA ARG A 15 -1.31 2.40 -7.86
C ARG A 15 0.21 2.42 -7.82
N THR A 16 0.81 1.45 -7.12
CA THR A 16 2.26 1.25 -7.06
C THR A 16 2.85 0.93 -8.44
N ALA A 17 2.20 0.06 -9.21
CA ALA A 17 2.62 -0.22 -10.58
C ALA A 17 2.61 1.04 -11.46
N SER A 18 1.61 1.90 -11.31
CA SER A 18 1.49 3.15 -12.07
C SER A 18 2.62 4.12 -11.78
N ILE A 19 2.98 4.33 -10.50
CA ILE A 19 4.09 5.24 -10.15
C ILE A 19 5.45 4.67 -10.58
N ASN A 20 5.65 3.35 -10.43
CA ASN A 20 6.87 2.70 -10.90
C ASN A 20 7.01 2.80 -12.44
N GLN A 21 5.92 2.68 -13.19
CA GLN A 21 5.93 2.89 -14.65
C GLN A 21 6.31 4.33 -15.02
N ILE A 22 5.85 5.33 -14.26
CA ILE A 22 6.26 6.73 -14.45
C ILE A 22 7.78 6.85 -14.24
N HIS A 23 8.32 6.30 -13.15
CA HIS A 23 9.76 6.35 -12.90
C HIS A 23 10.57 5.67 -14.00
N CYS A 24 10.20 4.46 -14.42
CA CYS A 24 10.88 3.75 -15.51
C CYS A 24 10.86 4.55 -16.82
N LEU A 25 9.72 5.17 -17.14
CA LEU A 25 9.55 5.99 -18.34
C LEU A 25 10.41 7.26 -18.28
N LEU A 26 10.56 7.89 -17.12
CA LEU A 26 11.41 9.07 -16.97
C LEU A 26 12.90 8.73 -17.00
N VAL A 27 13.32 7.56 -16.50
CA VAL A 27 14.73 7.15 -16.56
C VAL A 27 15.23 7.03 -18.01
N SER A 28 14.40 6.50 -18.91
CA SER A 28 14.73 6.32 -20.34
C SER A 28 14.27 7.48 -21.24
N ALA A 29 13.71 8.54 -20.66
CA ALA A 29 13.20 9.69 -21.41
C ALA A 29 14.32 10.54 -22.03
N PRO A 30 14.04 11.27 -23.13
CA PRO A 30 14.95 12.29 -23.65
C PRO A 30 15.35 13.33 -22.58
N GLU A 31 16.57 13.86 -22.67
CA GLU A 31 17.17 14.73 -21.64
C GLU A 31 16.29 15.92 -21.25
N ALA A 32 15.71 16.61 -22.23
CA ALA A 32 14.81 17.74 -21.99
C ALA A 32 13.58 17.37 -21.13
N VAL A 33 13.10 16.12 -21.20
CA VAL A 33 11.99 15.65 -20.36
C VAL A 33 12.48 15.29 -18.96
N ARG A 34 13.66 14.67 -18.85
CA ARG A 34 14.25 14.33 -17.55
C ARG A 34 14.51 15.56 -16.70
N GLN A 35 15.05 16.62 -17.29
CA GLN A 35 15.36 17.86 -16.60
C GLN A 35 14.12 18.52 -15.98
N ASP A 36 13.00 18.55 -16.70
CA ASP A 36 11.74 19.15 -16.23
C ASP A 36 11.20 18.52 -14.94
N TYR A 37 11.40 17.21 -14.77
CA TYR A 37 10.79 16.45 -13.68
C TYR A 37 11.75 15.99 -12.58
N ARG A 38 13.05 16.26 -12.71
CA ARG A 38 14.11 15.78 -11.80
C ARG A 38 13.89 16.14 -10.32
N ARG A 39 13.19 17.24 -10.05
CA ARG A 39 12.94 17.77 -8.70
C ARG A 39 11.72 17.18 -7.99
N PHE A 40 10.92 16.37 -8.68
CA PHE A 40 9.70 15.81 -8.13
C PHE A 40 9.87 14.31 -7.86
N ASP A 41 9.27 13.85 -6.77
CA ASP A 41 9.28 12.44 -6.39
C ASP A 41 7.91 12.01 -5.85
N GLY A 42 7.64 10.71 -5.90
CA GLY A 42 6.42 10.06 -5.41
C GLY A 42 5.13 10.77 -5.83
N ASP A 43 4.28 11.07 -4.85
CA ASP A 43 2.96 11.68 -5.10
C ASP A 43 3.07 13.08 -5.72
N LYS A 44 4.10 13.87 -5.38
CA LYS A 44 4.29 15.20 -5.97
C LYS A 44 4.58 15.12 -7.47
N LEU A 45 5.32 14.10 -7.89
CA LEU A 45 5.57 13.82 -9.31
C LEU A 45 4.27 13.44 -10.02
N ALA A 46 3.50 12.50 -9.47
CA ALA A 46 2.22 12.10 -10.04
C ALA A 46 1.24 13.29 -10.14
N ILE A 47 1.11 14.10 -9.09
CA ILE A 47 0.28 15.30 -9.09
C ILE A 47 0.73 16.25 -10.19
N THR A 48 2.02 16.57 -10.26
CA THR A 48 2.54 17.52 -11.25
C THR A 48 2.26 17.03 -12.67
N LEU A 49 2.58 15.76 -12.96
CA LEU A 49 2.38 15.16 -14.28
C LEU A 49 0.92 15.13 -14.70
N ALA A 50 -0.01 14.82 -13.79
CA ALA A 50 -1.44 14.76 -14.10
C ALA A 50 -2.01 16.12 -14.55
N HIS A 51 -1.46 17.22 -14.03
CA HIS A 51 -1.89 18.58 -14.35
C HIS A 51 -1.21 19.18 -15.59
N THR A 52 -0.24 18.48 -16.19
CA THR A 52 0.41 18.96 -17.41
C THR A 52 -0.53 18.98 -18.60
N ARG A 53 -0.24 19.83 -19.60
CA ARG A 53 -0.93 19.87 -20.89
C ARG A 53 0.07 19.58 -22.01
N PRO A 54 0.47 18.31 -22.21
CA PRO A 54 1.41 17.96 -23.26
C PRO A 54 0.77 18.22 -24.64
N THR A 55 1.54 18.87 -25.52
CA THR A 55 1.18 19.04 -26.92
C THR A 55 1.03 17.67 -27.59
N GLN A 56 0.07 17.54 -28.50
CA GLN A 56 -0.05 16.32 -29.29
C GLN A 56 1.08 16.20 -30.31
N GLY A 57 1.56 14.99 -30.54
CA GLY A 57 2.56 14.71 -31.56
C GLY A 57 3.21 13.35 -31.36
N THR A 58 4.08 12.99 -32.30
CA THR A 58 4.73 11.68 -32.39
C THR A 58 6.21 11.71 -32.03
N THR A 59 6.78 12.88 -31.75
CA THR A 59 8.17 12.97 -31.31
C THR A 59 8.34 12.27 -29.95
N PRO A 60 9.49 11.64 -29.68
CA PRO A 60 9.72 10.92 -28.43
C PRO A 60 9.39 11.74 -27.18
N GLN A 61 9.72 13.04 -27.17
CA GLN A 61 9.44 13.94 -26.05
C GLN A 61 7.94 14.11 -25.81
N LEU A 62 7.15 14.29 -26.87
CA LEU A 62 5.70 14.48 -26.77
C LEU A 62 5.01 13.19 -26.35
N VAL A 63 5.44 12.05 -26.91
CA VAL A 63 4.90 10.72 -26.56
C VAL A 63 5.17 10.39 -25.10
N VAL A 64 6.38 10.62 -24.61
CA VAL A 64 6.77 10.39 -23.21
C VAL A 64 5.93 11.25 -22.27
N ARG A 65 5.79 12.56 -22.54
CA ARG A 65 4.98 13.46 -21.68
C ARG A 65 3.50 13.08 -21.67
N ALA A 66 2.94 12.74 -22.83
CA ALA A 66 1.55 12.29 -22.92
C ALA A 66 1.30 10.98 -22.16
N SER A 67 2.24 10.03 -22.26
CA SER A 67 2.18 8.76 -21.52
C SER A 67 2.33 8.95 -20.02
N ALA A 68 3.29 9.77 -19.58
CA ALA A 68 3.50 10.10 -18.17
C ALA A 68 2.24 10.73 -17.56
N LYS A 69 1.59 11.65 -18.27
CA LYS A 69 0.31 12.25 -17.84
C LYS A 69 -0.78 11.19 -17.64
N ARG A 70 -1.00 10.28 -18.60
CA ARG A 70 -2.04 9.24 -18.48
C ARG A 70 -1.78 8.30 -17.30
N LEU A 71 -0.52 7.90 -17.09
CA LEU A 71 -0.13 7.08 -15.95
C LEU A 71 -0.34 7.81 -14.61
N ALA A 72 -0.04 9.11 -14.58
CA ALA A 72 -0.24 9.94 -13.41
C ALA A 72 -1.74 10.12 -13.07
N GLN A 73 -2.58 10.34 -14.08
CA GLN A 73 -4.04 10.37 -13.90
C GLN A 73 -4.59 9.03 -13.39
N ARG A 74 -4.09 7.90 -13.90
CA ARG A 74 -4.43 6.57 -13.38
C ARG A 74 -4.01 6.40 -11.92
N HIS A 75 -2.82 6.85 -11.56
CA HIS A 75 -2.34 6.82 -10.17
C HIS A 75 -3.24 7.64 -9.24
N GLN A 76 -3.69 8.83 -9.68
CA GLN A 76 -4.65 9.65 -8.92
C GLN A 76 -6.02 8.99 -8.78
N ALA A 77 -6.55 8.41 -9.86
CA ALA A 77 -7.82 7.69 -9.83
C ALA A 77 -7.76 6.52 -8.82
N LEU A 78 -6.71 5.70 -8.88
CA LEU A 78 -6.52 4.58 -7.94
C LEU A 78 -6.34 5.06 -6.50
N THR A 79 -5.74 6.24 -6.29
CA THR A 79 -5.63 6.85 -4.96
C THR A 79 -7.01 7.25 -4.42
N ALA A 80 -7.85 7.84 -5.27
CA ALA A 80 -9.23 8.16 -4.92
C ALA A 80 -10.07 6.90 -4.64
N ASP A 81 -9.91 5.85 -5.45
CA ASP A 81 -10.59 4.57 -5.25
C ASP A 81 -10.20 3.94 -3.91
N ILE A 82 -8.90 3.92 -3.56
CA ILE A 82 -8.44 3.40 -2.27
C ILE A 82 -9.04 4.20 -1.11
N ALA A 83 -9.09 5.54 -1.22
CA ALA A 83 -9.69 6.38 -0.20
C ALA A 83 -11.21 6.13 -0.06
N HIS A 84 -11.91 5.91 -1.17
CA HIS A 84 -13.32 5.53 -1.18
C HIS A 84 -13.55 4.18 -0.49
N ILE A 85 -12.74 3.18 -0.81
CA ILE A 85 -12.82 1.86 -0.19
C ILE A 85 -12.51 1.96 1.31
N ASP A 86 -11.48 2.72 1.71
CA ASP A 86 -11.13 2.96 3.11
C ASP A 86 -12.29 3.61 3.88
N HIS A 87 -13.01 4.54 3.26
CA HIS A 87 -14.21 5.13 3.84
C HIS A 87 -15.33 4.10 4.05
N GLN A 88 -15.62 3.27 3.03
CA GLN A 88 -16.63 2.21 3.13
C GLN A 88 -16.28 1.17 4.21
N LEU A 89 -15.00 0.77 4.29
CA LEU A 89 -14.50 -0.09 5.36
C LEU A 89 -14.72 0.55 6.74
N GLY A 90 -14.48 1.85 6.87
CA GLY A 90 -14.70 2.58 8.12
C GLY A 90 -16.15 2.59 8.57
N LEU A 91 -17.08 2.83 7.65
CA LEU A 91 -18.52 2.80 7.94
C LEU A 91 -18.99 1.42 8.41
N LEU A 92 -18.57 0.36 7.70
CA LEU A 92 -18.94 -1.01 8.04
C LEU A 92 -18.29 -1.45 9.37
N ALA A 93 -17.04 -1.06 9.64
CA ALA A 93 -16.33 -1.43 10.85
C ALA A 93 -16.94 -0.73 12.07
N SER A 94 -17.29 0.55 11.93
CA SER A 94 -17.96 1.32 12.99
C SER A 94 -19.33 0.75 13.35
N ARG A 95 -20.08 0.25 12.37
CA ARG A 95 -21.37 -0.42 12.60
C ARG A 95 -21.21 -1.77 13.32
N GLN A 96 -20.16 -2.53 13.03
CA GLN A 96 -19.93 -3.82 13.67
C GLN A 96 -19.31 -3.71 15.06
N ASN A 97 -18.31 -2.85 15.23
CA ASN A 97 -17.60 -2.69 16.50
C ASN A 97 -17.07 -1.26 16.66
N PRO A 98 -17.88 -0.35 17.21
CA PRO A 98 -17.48 1.04 17.41
C PRO A 98 -16.33 1.18 18.43
N ALA A 99 -16.24 0.29 19.42
CA ALA A 99 -15.16 0.29 20.40
C ALA A 99 -13.79 -0.02 19.75
N LEU A 100 -13.77 -0.89 18.74
CA LEU A 100 -12.56 -1.17 17.98
C LEU A 100 -12.11 0.04 17.15
N MET A 101 -13.04 0.78 16.56
CA MET A 101 -12.75 2.01 15.81
C MET A 101 -12.30 3.16 16.71
N ALA A 102 -12.63 3.13 18.01
CA ALA A 102 -12.17 4.10 19.00
C ALA A 102 -10.77 3.80 19.56
N ALA A 103 -10.20 2.62 19.25
CA ALA A 103 -8.88 2.23 19.73
C ALA A 103 -7.77 3.00 19.00
N SER A 104 -6.77 3.49 19.75
CA SER A 104 -5.63 4.21 19.19
C SER A 104 -4.84 3.33 18.20
N GLY A 105 -4.47 3.89 17.05
CA GLY A 105 -3.73 3.19 15.99
C GLY A 105 -4.58 2.27 15.11
N VAL A 106 -5.88 2.14 15.36
CA VAL A 106 -6.78 1.31 14.56
C VAL A 106 -7.50 2.17 13.52
N GLY A 107 -6.99 2.15 12.29
CA GLY A 107 -7.64 2.77 11.14
C GLY A 107 -8.71 1.86 10.49
N PRO A 108 -9.52 2.39 9.57
CA PRO A 108 -10.58 1.64 8.86
C PRO A 108 -10.13 0.32 8.25
N PHE A 109 -8.98 0.32 7.57
CA PHE A 109 -8.41 -0.88 6.96
C PHE A 109 -8.04 -1.94 8.01
N VAL A 110 -7.38 -1.52 9.09
CA VAL A 110 -6.96 -2.42 10.18
C VAL A 110 -8.20 -3.00 10.86
N ALA A 111 -9.15 -2.17 11.27
CA ALA A 111 -10.40 -2.63 11.90
C ALA A 111 -11.16 -3.63 11.02
N ALA A 112 -11.30 -3.34 9.73
CA ALA A 112 -11.98 -4.24 8.80
C ALA A 112 -11.23 -5.56 8.60
N HIS A 113 -9.90 -5.53 8.58
CA HIS A 113 -9.08 -6.74 8.53
C HIS A 113 -9.28 -7.58 9.79
N LEU A 114 -9.19 -6.97 10.97
CA LEU A 114 -9.43 -7.62 12.26
C LEU A 114 -10.82 -8.28 12.32
N LEU A 115 -11.87 -7.55 11.95
CA LEU A 115 -13.24 -8.05 11.94
C LEU A 115 -13.43 -9.18 10.91
N ALA A 116 -12.85 -9.05 9.72
CA ALA A 116 -12.93 -10.07 8.69
C ALA A 116 -12.24 -11.38 9.12
N THR A 117 -11.12 -11.28 9.84
CA THR A 117 -10.36 -12.46 10.27
C THR A 117 -10.93 -13.08 11.55
N ALA A 118 -11.40 -12.27 12.50
CA ALA A 118 -12.10 -12.73 13.69
C ALA A 118 -13.41 -13.45 13.35
N GLY A 119 -14.19 -12.89 12.41
CA GLY A 119 -15.42 -13.51 11.92
C GLY A 119 -15.21 -14.84 11.17
N HIS A 120 -13.98 -15.19 10.80
CA HIS A 120 -13.66 -16.47 10.15
C HIS A 120 -13.30 -17.57 11.15
N ASN A 121 -13.04 -17.23 12.42
CA ASN A 121 -12.61 -18.17 13.45
C ASN A 121 -13.17 -17.79 14.85
N PRO A 122 -14.50 -17.64 15.02
CA PRO A 122 -15.07 -17.29 16.33
C PRO A 122 -14.71 -18.33 17.41
N ASP A 123 -14.66 -19.61 17.04
CA ASP A 123 -14.36 -20.71 17.98
C ASP A 123 -12.85 -20.89 18.26
N ARG A 124 -11.97 -20.22 17.52
CA ARG A 124 -10.51 -20.48 17.51
C ARG A 124 -9.67 -19.33 18.07
N ILE A 125 -10.27 -18.20 18.41
CA ILE A 125 -9.61 -17.07 19.05
C ILE A 125 -10.08 -17.00 20.51
N ALA A 126 -9.55 -17.90 21.34
CA ALA A 126 -9.96 -18.01 22.74
C ALA A 126 -9.26 -16.97 23.63
N THR A 127 -8.18 -16.34 23.16
CA THR A 127 -7.32 -15.48 23.99
C THR A 127 -6.79 -14.26 23.22
N LYS A 128 -6.52 -13.17 23.96
CA LYS A 128 -5.92 -11.94 23.42
C LYS A 128 -4.57 -12.16 22.72
N ALA A 129 -3.78 -13.16 23.16
CA ALA A 129 -2.49 -13.51 22.57
C ALA A 129 -2.62 -14.16 21.19
N GLN A 130 -3.61 -15.04 21.00
CA GLN A 130 -3.91 -15.63 19.69
C GLN A 130 -4.40 -14.56 18.70
N PHE A 131 -5.20 -13.61 19.16
CA PHE A 131 -5.60 -12.46 18.35
C PHE A 131 -4.37 -11.61 17.96
N ALA A 132 -3.51 -11.23 18.92
CA ALA A 132 -2.29 -10.46 18.63
C ALA A 132 -1.35 -11.14 17.62
N ALA A 133 -1.16 -12.46 17.73
CA ALA A 133 -0.37 -13.24 16.78
C ALA A 133 -0.96 -13.25 15.38
N LEU A 134 -2.28 -13.31 15.29
CA LEU A 134 -3.02 -13.36 14.04
C LEU A 134 -3.10 -11.98 13.34
N CYS A 135 -2.97 -10.89 14.12
CA CYS A 135 -2.88 -9.52 13.62
C CYS A 135 -1.45 -9.10 13.25
N GLY A 136 -0.46 -9.98 13.42
CA GLY A 136 0.96 -9.66 13.19
C GLY A 136 1.57 -8.73 14.24
N VAL A 137 0.92 -8.55 15.39
CA VAL A 137 1.38 -7.69 16.51
C VAL A 137 1.89 -8.53 17.68
N ALA A 138 1.90 -9.86 17.57
CA ALA A 138 2.60 -10.67 18.57
C ALA A 138 4.09 -10.32 18.52
N PRO A 139 4.71 -10.05 19.68
CA PRO A 139 6.15 -9.89 19.72
C PRO A 139 6.78 -11.18 19.20
N ILE A 140 7.45 -11.10 18.06
CA ILE A 140 8.36 -12.15 17.62
C ILE A 140 9.51 -12.11 18.64
N PRO A 141 9.78 -13.19 19.40
CA PRO A 141 10.99 -13.22 20.20
C PRO A 141 12.17 -13.05 19.22
N ALA A 142 12.89 -11.94 19.37
CA ALA A 142 14.07 -11.66 18.57
C ALA A 142 15.05 -12.82 18.77
N SER A 143 15.32 -13.55 17.69
CA SER A 143 16.36 -14.57 17.64
C SER A 143 17.73 -13.88 17.72
N SER A 144 18.36 -13.89 18.88
CA SER A 144 19.82 -13.90 18.93
C SER A 144 20.26 -15.34 18.68
N ASN A 145 20.57 -15.64 17.43
CA ASN A 145 21.26 -16.85 17.05
C ASN A 145 22.62 -16.88 17.74
N THR A 146 22.88 -17.88 18.59
CA THR A 146 24.25 -18.34 18.83
C THR A 146 24.20 -19.85 18.97
N ALA A 147 24.21 -20.51 17.81
CA ALA A 147 24.65 -21.88 17.70
C ALA A 147 26.18 -21.89 17.59
N ALA A 148 26.85 -22.42 18.61
CA ALA A 148 28.18 -23.02 18.51
C ALA A 148 28.23 -24.24 19.46
N LEU A 149 28.11 -25.43 18.88
CA LEU A 149 28.53 -26.74 19.41
C LEU A 149 30.02 -26.96 18.97
N PRO A 150 30.81 -27.97 19.43
CA PRO A 150 30.55 -29.08 20.38
C PRO A 150 31.69 -29.37 21.42
N SER A 151 31.41 -30.34 22.32
CA SER A 151 32.31 -31.40 22.81
C SER A 151 33.50 -31.11 23.78
N LEU A 152 33.31 -31.63 25.01
CA LEU A 152 34.18 -32.52 25.82
C LEU A 152 35.32 -31.99 26.73
N ALA A 153 35.21 -32.47 27.99
CA ALA A 153 36.22 -33.04 28.89
C ALA A 153 36.89 -32.17 29.98
N ARG A 154 36.44 -32.41 31.22
CA ARG A 154 37.20 -32.96 32.36
C ARG A 154 36.18 -33.24 33.48
N TRP A 155 36.09 -34.38 34.15
CA TRP A 155 37.04 -35.46 34.48
C TRP A 155 37.55 -36.31 33.33
#